data_AF-A0A1J4KLJ8-F1
#
_entry.id   AF-A0A1J4KLJ8-F1
#
_cell.length_a   1.000
_cell.length_b   1.000
_cell.length_c   1.000
_cell.angle_alpha   90.00
_cell.angle_beta   90.00
_cell.angle_gamma   90.00
#
_symmetry.space_group_name_H-M   'P 1'
#
loop_
_entity.id
_entity.type
_entity.pdbx_description
1 polymer ?
#
loop_
_entity_poly.entity_id
_entity_poly.type
_entity_poly.pdbx_seq_one_letter_code
_entity_poly.pdbx_strand_id
1 'polypeptide(L)'
;MSEDIGEWIDSLPLSRKRKNLARDFADGCMMAEVIHVFYPKLVDLHNYEQGLRVDTKIYNWNTLHQRVFKKLGIPIDHQTITAIANAKPGVIEKFLEQVKIAMTTKKPPRTANSPRAEAKSAPAPPKDLPMTEKDREILIEKIKEADQQQQLIRALEMKSQKLMELMQIKDVKIVRLMARKERQYK
;
A
#
# COMPACT_ATOMS: atom_id res chain seq x y z
N MET A 1 18.82 -16.67 10.87
CA MET A 1 18.75 -15.31 11.47
C MET A 1 17.33 -14.75 11.37
N SER A 2 16.30 -15.53 11.72
CA SER A 2 14.89 -15.11 11.59
C SER A 2 14.09 -15.24 12.90
N GLU A 3 14.71 -15.77 13.96
CA GLU A 3 14.05 -15.99 15.26
C GLU A 3 13.93 -14.66 16.05
N ASP A 4 15.00 -13.86 16.10
CA ASP A 4 15.05 -12.60 16.87
C ASP A 4 14.02 -11.54 16.48
N ILE A 5 13.64 -11.46 15.19
CA ILE A 5 12.62 -10.51 14.73
C ILE A 5 11.22 -10.99 15.09
N GLY A 6 11.04 -12.30 15.08
CA GLY A 6 9.79 -12.94 15.39
C GLY A 6 9.40 -12.81 16.84
N GLU A 7 10.33 -13.21 17.72
CA GLU A 7 10.16 -13.08 19.17
C GLU A 7 9.95 -11.63 19.58
N TRP A 8 10.62 -10.69 18.92
CA TRP A 8 10.39 -9.27 19.16
C TRP A 8 8.96 -8.85 18.83
N ILE A 9 8.42 -9.27 17.68
CA ILE A 9 7.02 -8.97 17.32
C ILE A 9 6.05 -9.65 18.29
N ASP A 10 6.30 -10.90 18.67
CA ASP A 10 5.46 -11.66 19.59
C ASP A 10 5.50 -11.12 21.03
N SER A 11 6.55 -10.35 21.38
CA SER A 11 6.65 -9.64 22.66
C SER A 11 5.80 -8.37 22.74
N LEU A 12 5.36 -7.82 21.61
CA LEU A 12 4.54 -6.61 21.56
C LEU A 12 3.06 -6.94 21.80
N PRO A 13 2.30 -6.05 22.48
CA PRO A 13 0.87 -6.23 22.72
C PRO A 13 0.04 -5.91 21.45
N LEU A 14 0.20 -6.74 20.42
CA LEU A 14 -0.53 -6.63 19.15
C LEU A 14 -1.89 -7.34 19.23
N SER A 15 -2.83 -6.92 18.39
CA SER A 15 -4.20 -7.44 18.37
C SER A 15 -4.27 -8.91 17.95
N ARG A 16 -3.28 -9.39 17.18
CA ARG A 16 -3.19 -10.76 16.68
C ARG A 16 -1.75 -11.26 16.70
N LYS A 17 -1.57 -12.55 17.01
CA LYS A 17 -0.28 -13.24 16.92
C LYS A 17 0.10 -13.45 15.45
N ARG A 18 1.40 -13.32 15.14
CA ARG A 18 1.91 -13.55 13.79
C ARG A 18 1.91 -15.06 13.45
N LYS A 19 1.64 -15.40 12.20
CA LYS A 19 1.82 -16.74 11.62
C LYS A 19 2.81 -16.72 10.47
N ASN A 20 2.67 -15.74 9.57
CA ASN A 20 3.54 -15.57 8.42
C ASN A 20 3.80 -14.06 8.24
N LEU A 21 5.03 -13.61 8.55
CA LEU A 21 5.40 -12.20 8.50
C LEU A 21 5.06 -11.55 7.16
N ALA A 22 5.42 -12.20 6.05
CA ALA A 22 5.19 -11.65 4.71
C ALA A 22 3.71 -11.40 4.45
N ARG A 23 2.83 -12.32 4.86
CA ARG A 23 1.38 -12.20 4.66
C ARG A 23 0.73 -11.25 5.66
N ASP A 24 1.11 -11.34 6.92
CA ASP A 24 0.46 -10.66 8.04
C ASP A 24 0.75 -9.15 8.05
N PHE A 25 1.88 -8.74 7.47
CA PHE A 25 2.27 -7.34 7.30
C PHE A 25 1.95 -6.79 5.91
N ALA A 26 1.52 -7.62 4.95
CA ALA A 26 1.27 -7.17 3.57
C ALA A 26 0.24 -6.04 3.50
N ASP A 27 -0.76 -6.05 4.38
CA ASP A 27 -1.81 -5.03 4.46
C ASP A 27 -1.41 -3.73 5.18
N GLY A 28 -0.23 -3.68 5.80
CA GLY A 28 0.26 -2.53 6.56
C GLY A 28 -0.45 -2.30 7.91
N CYS A 29 -1.55 -3.00 8.21
CA CYS A 29 -2.30 -2.81 9.45
C CYS A 29 -1.49 -3.27 10.65
N MET A 30 -0.84 -4.44 10.54
CA MET A 30 0.02 -4.96 11.61
C MET A 30 1.25 -4.05 11.84
N MET A 31 1.79 -3.44 10.79
CA MET A 31 2.88 -2.46 10.91
C MET A 31 2.41 -1.20 11.65
N ALA A 32 1.19 -0.74 11.36
CA ALA A 32 0.58 0.39 12.06
C ALA A 32 0.46 0.11 13.57
N GLU A 33 0.00 -1.08 13.94
CA GLU A 33 -0.08 -1.52 15.35
C GLU A 33 1.29 -1.53 16.03
N VAL A 34 2.30 -2.12 15.38
CA VAL A 34 3.68 -2.15 15.91
C VAL A 34 4.16 -0.74 16.25
N ILE A 35 3.96 0.22 15.35
CA ILE A 35 4.40 1.61 15.59
C ILE A 35 3.50 2.30 16.62
N HIS A 36 2.21 1.99 16.66
CA HIS A 36 1.27 2.54 17.64
C HIS A 36 1.65 2.16 19.09
N VAL A 37 2.25 0.98 19.31
CA VAL A 37 2.77 0.59 20.63
C VAL A 37 3.83 1.57 21.14
N PHE A 38 4.74 2.03 20.27
CA PHE A 38 5.81 2.95 20.64
C PHE A 38 5.39 4.43 20.55
N TYR A 39 4.55 4.76 19.57
CA TYR A 39 4.14 6.12 19.23
C TYR A 39 2.63 6.18 18.94
N PRO A 40 1.77 6.04 19.97
CA PRO A 40 0.32 5.95 19.77
C PRO A 40 -0.30 7.22 19.17
N LYS A 41 0.34 8.39 19.39
CA LYS A 41 -0.09 9.68 18.81
C LYS A 41 0.33 9.86 17.35
N LEU A 42 1.24 9.03 16.85
CA LEU A 42 1.79 9.14 15.50
C LEU A 42 0.98 8.36 14.47
N VAL A 43 0.32 7.29 14.94
CA VAL A 43 -0.43 6.36 14.11
C VAL A 43 -1.86 6.29 14.59
N ASP A 44 -2.77 6.54 13.68
CA ASP A 44 -4.18 6.42 13.94
C ASP A 44 -4.73 5.21 13.17
N LEU A 45 -5.05 4.16 13.92
CA LEU A 45 -5.33 2.82 13.41
C LEU A 45 -6.57 2.77 12.51
N HIS A 46 -7.52 3.69 12.68
CA HIS A 46 -8.73 3.72 11.85
C HIS A 46 -8.48 4.14 10.39
N ASN A 47 -7.30 4.69 10.09
CA ASN A 47 -6.93 5.08 8.73
C ASN A 47 -6.45 3.90 7.86
N TYR A 48 -6.29 2.71 8.46
CA TYR A 48 -5.77 1.54 7.78
C TYR A 48 -6.85 0.47 7.70
N GLU A 49 -7.28 0.18 6.48
CA GLU A 49 -8.32 -0.81 6.23
C GLU A 49 -7.68 -2.18 5.96
N GLN A 50 -8.16 -3.22 6.64
CA GLN A 50 -7.75 -4.59 6.34
C GLN A 50 -8.32 -4.98 4.97
N GLY A 51 -7.44 -5.32 4.02
CA GLY A 51 -7.85 -5.60 2.65
C GLY A 51 -6.95 -6.61 1.95
N LEU A 52 -7.58 -7.45 1.12
CA LEU A 52 -6.87 -8.40 0.26
C LEU A 52 -6.38 -7.75 -1.06
N ARG A 53 -7.04 -6.67 -1.49
CA ARG A 53 -6.73 -5.95 -2.73
C ARG A 53 -5.38 -5.24 -2.64
N VAL A 54 -4.54 -5.43 -3.66
CA VAL A 54 -3.19 -4.84 -3.71
C VAL A 54 -3.25 -3.31 -3.65
N ASP A 55 -4.23 -2.68 -4.29
CA ASP A 55 -4.41 -1.22 -4.27
C ASP A 55 -4.60 -0.69 -2.83
N THR A 56 -5.44 -1.37 -2.04
CA THR A 56 -5.68 -1.02 -0.62
C THR A 56 -4.41 -1.20 0.20
N LYS A 57 -3.65 -2.28 -0.03
CA LYS A 57 -2.38 -2.52 0.66
C LYS A 57 -1.36 -1.42 0.35
N ILE A 58 -1.21 -1.07 -0.93
CA ILE A 58 -0.31 0.00 -1.38
C ILE A 58 -0.74 1.34 -0.78
N TYR A 59 -2.04 1.64 -0.73
CA TYR A 59 -2.58 2.83 -0.09
C TYR A 59 -2.21 2.89 1.41
N ASN A 60 -2.40 1.80 2.16
CA ASN A 60 -2.03 1.73 3.58
C ASN A 60 -0.52 1.96 3.78
N TRP A 61 0.32 1.32 2.97
CA TRP A 61 1.77 1.49 3.02
C TRP A 61 2.24 2.89 2.65
N ASN A 62 1.63 3.51 1.64
CA ASN A 62 1.91 4.91 1.30
C ASN A 62 1.49 5.87 2.43
N THR A 63 0.38 5.57 3.10
CA THR A 63 -0.09 6.34 4.24
C THR A 63 0.90 6.23 5.42
N LEU A 64 1.36 5.03 5.73
CA LEU A 64 2.43 4.82 6.72
C LEU A 64 3.71 5.57 6.33
N HIS A 65 4.12 5.49 5.06
CA HIS A 65 5.29 6.21 4.57
C HIS A 65 5.18 7.71 4.82
N GLN A 66 4.09 8.33 4.38
CA GLN A 66 3.90 9.77 4.45
C GLN A 66 3.70 10.27 5.88
N ARG A 67 2.89 9.58 6.68
CA ARG A 67 2.47 10.06 8.01
C ARG A 67 3.38 9.63 9.15
N VAL A 68 4.09 8.51 8.98
CA VAL A 68 4.76 7.81 10.08
C VAL A 68 6.25 7.67 9.79
N PHE A 69 6.63 6.96 8.72
CA PHE A 69 8.04 6.66 8.45
C PHE A 69 8.88 7.90 8.15
N LYS A 70 8.33 8.89 7.42
CA LYS A 70 9.00 10.19 7.21
C LYS A 70 9.34 10.90 8.53
N LYS A 71 8.43 10.87 9.50
CA LYS A 71 8.64 11.49 10.83
C LYS A 71 9.64 10.71 11.69
N LEU A 72 9.67 9.39 11.51
CA LEU A 72 10.64 8.51 12.17
C LEU A 72 12.00 8.50 11.47
N GLY A 73 12.13 9.13 10.30
CA GLY A 73 13.35 9.11 9.49
C GLY A 73 13.70 7.72 8.95
N ILE A 74 12.69 6.88 8.69
CA ILE A 74 12.87 5.55 8.11
C ILE A 74 12.61 5.67 6.60
N PRO A 75 13.63 5.57 5.74
CA PRO A 75 13.42 5.60 4.31
C PRO A 75 12.77 4.29 3.85
N ILE A 76 11.78 4.40 2.97
CA ILE A 76 11.20 3.26 2.25
C ILE A 76 10.84 3.74 0.84
N ASP A 77 11.27 2.96 -0.14
CA ASP A 77 11.05 3.25 -1.56
C ASP A 77 9.78 2.56 -2.09
N HIS A 78 9.31 3.04 -3.23
CA HIS A 78 8.07 2.53 -3.83
C HIS A 78 8.16 1.06 -4.27
N GLN A 79 9.35 0.58 -4.68
CA GLN A 79 9.52 -0.82 -5.06
C GLN A 79 9.40 -1.73 -3.84
N THR A 80 10.00 -1.35 -2.71
CA THR A 80 9.84 -2.05 -1.43
C THR A 80 8.40 -2.09 -0.95
N ILE A 81 7.68 -0.96 -1.02
CA ILE A 81 6.24 -0.91 -0.69
C ILE A 81 5.46 -1.92 -1.54
N THR A 82 5.69 -1.91 -2.84
CA THR A 82 5.00 -2.82 -3.77
C THR A 82 5.36 -4.27 -3.51
N ALA A 83 6.63 -4.57 -3.20
CA ALA A 83 7.08 -5.91 -2.86
C ALA A 83 6.46 -6.43 -1.55
N ILE A 84 6.35 -5.57 -0.52
CA ILE A 84 5.70 -5.92 0.75
C ILE A 84 4.19 -6.12 0.56
N ALA A 85 3.52 -5.26 -0.20
CA ALA A 85 2.09 -5.39 -0.51
C ALA A 85 1.76 -6.72 -1.23
N ASN A 86 2.70 -7.22 -2.03
CA ASN A 86 2.63 -8.53 -2.69
C ASN A 86 3.10 -9.71 -1.82
N ALA A 87 3.37 -9.48 -0.53
CA ALA A 87 3.86 -10.48 0.41
C ALA A 87 5.13 -11.20 -0.07
N LYS A 88 6.04 -10.49 -0.75
CA LYS A 88 7.31 -11.07 -1.21
C LYS A 88 8.15 -11.47 0.01
N PRO A 89 8.51 -12.77 0.16
CA PRO A 89 9.30 -13.23 1.31
C PRO A 89 10.66 -12.55 1.39
N GLY A 90 11.13 -12.28 2.62
CA GLY A 90 12.45 -11.69 2.89
C GLY A 90 12.52 -10.16 2.83
N VAL A 91 11.52 -9.50 2.22
CA VAL A 91 11.52 -8.02 2.11
C VAL A 91 11.04 -7.39 3.41
N ILE A 92 9.95 -7.91 3.98
CA ILE A 92 9.39 -7.35 5.21
C ILE A 92 10.30 -7.58 6.41
N GLU A 93 11.00 -8.71 6.46
CA GLU A 93 11.91 -9.08 7.54
C GLU A 93 13.06 -8.07 7.64
N LYS A 94 13.68 -7.74 6.50
CA LYS A 94 14.72 -6.70 6.42
C LYS A 94 14.18 -5.32 6.81
N PHE A 95 12.96 -4.99 6.39
CA PHE A 95 12.36 -3.71 6.74
C PHE A 95 12.01 -3.65 8.24
N LEU A 96 11.53 -4.75 8.82
CA LEU A 96 11.22 -4.85 10.25
C LEU A 96 12.47 -4.71 11.12
N GLU A 97 13.62 -5.21 10.69
CA GLU A 97 14.89 -4.96 11.38
C GLU A 97 15.22 -3.46 11.44
N GLN A 98 15.05 -2.73 10.33
CA GLN A 98 15.24 -1.28 10.29
C GLN A 98 14.27 -0.56 11.23
N VAL A 99 13.01 -0.98 11.23
CA VAL A 99 11.98 -0.44 12.13
C VAL A 99 12.33 -0.74 13.59
N LYS A 100 12.73 -1.96 13.93
CA LYS A 100 13.15 -2.37 15.27
C LYS A 100 14.29 -1.49 15.78
N ILE A 101 15.33 -1.30 14.97
CA ILE A 101 16.46 -0.41 15.31
C ILE A 101 15.96 1.01 15.54
N ALA A 102 15.11 1.55 14.65
CA ALA A 102 14.58 2.90 14.80
C ALA A 102 13.72 3.07 16.06
N MET A 103 12.96 2.05 16.47
CA MET A 103 12.11 2.08 17.67
C MET A 103 12.91 1.93 18.97
N THR A 104 13.99 1.14 18.97
CA THR A 104 14.77 0.86 20.19
C THR A 104 15.90 1.86 20.44
N THR A 105 16.48 2.43 19.37
CA THR A 105 17.57 3.42 19.48
C THR A 105 17.08 4.85 19.73
N LYS A 106 15.91 5.20 19.20
CA LYS A 106 15.28 6.49 19.46
C LYS A 106 14.48 6.41 20.75
N LYS A 107 15.05 6.94 21.83
CA LYS A 107 14.37 7.12 23.12
C LYS A 107 12.98 7.71 22.87
N PRO A 108 11.88 7.11 23.35
CA PRO A 108 10.58 7.76 23.28
C PRO A 108 10.69 9.12 23.98
N PRO A 109 10.03 10.18 23.48
CA PRO A 109 9.89 11.39 24.27
C PRO A 109 9.23 10.98 25.59
N ARG A 110 9.94 11.15 26.71
CA ARG A 110 9.43 10.91 28.06
C ARG A 110 8.08 11.60 28.20
N THR A 111 6.99 10.85 28.18
CA THR A 111 5.75 11.29 28.82
C THR A 111 5.71 10.61 30.16
N ALA A 112 6.01 11.40 31.20
CA ALA A 112 5.87 11.03 32.59
C ALA A 112 4.45 10.53 32.87
N ASN A 113 4.36 9.48 33.69
CA ASN A 113 3.13 8.99 34.30
C ASN A 113 2.39 10.10 35.06
N SER A 114 1.07 10.21 34.88
CA SER A 114 0.14 9.95 36.00
C SER A 114 -1.33 9.90 35.59
N PRO A 115 -2.18 9.21 36.38
CA PRO A 115 -3.52 8.76 36.05
C PRO A 115 -4.60 9.75 36.51
N ARG A 116 -5.81 9.69 35.90
CA ARG A 116 -7.12 9.67 36.59
C ARG A 116 -8.29 10.04 35.65
N ALA A 117 -9.25 9.11 35.61
CA ALA A 117 -10.71 9.21 35.56
C ALA A 117 -11.44 10.20 34.62
N GLU A 118 -12.40 9.57 33.92
CA GLU A 118 -13.75 10.04 33.63
C GLU A 118 -14.00 11.07 32.52
N ALA A 119 -14.76 10.58 31.55
CA ALA A 119 -15.43 11.29 30.49
C ALA A 119 -16.20 12.53 30.99
N LYS A 120 -16.06 13.65 30.27
CA LYS A 120 -17.17 14.35 29.60
C LYS A 120 -16.66 15.51 28.72
N SER A 121 -17.34 15.65 27.58
CA SER A 121 -17.20 16.64 26.50
C SER A 121 -15.92 16.57 25.65
N ALA A 122 -16.07 15.92 24.49
CA ALA A 122 -15.17 16.02 23.35
C ALA A 122 -15.03 17.48 22.88
N PRO A 123 -13.82 17.98 22.60
CA PRO A 123 -13.65 18.93 21.52
C PRO A 123 -13.73 18.15 20.21
N ALA A 124 -14.58 18.62 19.30
CA ALA A 124 -14.72 18.12 17.95
C ALA A 124 -13.34 17.91 17.28
N PRO A 125 -13.20 16.92 16.37
CA PRO A 125 -11.93 16.59 15.73
C PRO A 125 -11.35 17.84 15.02
N PRO A 126 -10.04 18.10 15.11
CA PRO A 126 -9.42 19.11 14.28
C PRO A 126 -9.48 18.62 12.83
N LYS A 127 -10.48 19.13 12.11
CA LYS A 127 -10.44 19.23 10.66
C LYS A 127 -9.27 20.14 10.30
N ASP A 128 -8.53 19.75 9.27
CA ASP A 128 -7.55 20.56 8.58
C ASP A 128 -6.20 20.74 9.30
N LEU A 129 -5.33 19.73 9.17
CA LEU A 129 -3.90 20.02 9.04
C LEU A 129 -3.73 20.82 7.74
N PRO A 130 -3.25 22.08 7.76
CA PRO A 130 -2.99 22.81 6.54
C PRO A 130 -1.82 22.12 5.82
N MET A 131 -2.16 21.31 4.82
CA MET A 131 -1.24 20.89 3.77
C MET A 131 -0.61 22.17 3.20
N THR A 132 0.71 22.26 3.17
CA THR A 132 1.39 23.48 2.69
C THR A 132 0.92 23.78 1.28
N GLU A 133 0.87 25.06 0.88
CA GLU A 133 0.33 25.47 -0.41
C GLU A 133 1.01 24.73 -1.58
N LYS A 134 2.31 24.48 -1.45
CA LYS A 134 3.11 23.65 -2.36
C LYS A 134 2.68 22.18 -2.38
N ASP A 135 2.38 21.59 -1.22
CA ASP A 135 1.91 20.20 -1.15
C ASP A 135 0.53 20.05 -1.82
N ARG A 136 -0.35 21.05 -1.69
CA ARG A 136 -1.66 21.06 -2.37
C ARG A 136 -1.51 21.17 -3.87
N GLU A 137 -0.59 21.99 -4.34
CA GLU A 137 -0.30 22.17 -5.76
C GLU A 137 0.25 20.88 -6.38
N ILE A 138 1.21 20.22 -5.70
CA ILE A 138 1.75 18.92 -6.11
C ILE A 138 0.65 17.85 -6.12
N LEU A 139 -0.25 17.86 -5.13
CA LEU A 139 -1.36 16.90 -5.09
C LEU A 139 -2.32 17.10 -6.27
N ILE A 140 -2.67 18.35 -6.58
CA ILE A 140 -3.53 18.69 -7.73
C ILE A 140 -2.86 18.27 -9.05
N GLU A 141 -1.56 18.51 -9.18
CA GLU A 141 -0.80 18.11 -10.37
C GLU A 141 -0.78 16.58 -10.53
N LYS A 142 -0.54 15.84 -9.45
CA LYS A 142 -0.58 14.37 -9.46
C LYS A 142 -1.97 13.79 -9.75
N ILE A 143 -3.03 14.45 -9.28
CA ILE A 143 -4.41 14.06 -9.61
C ILE A 143 -4.67 14.25 -11.11
N LYS A 144 -4.25 15.39 -11.67
CA LYS A 144 -4.36 15.64 -13.12
C LYS A 144 -3.56 14.64 -13.94
N GLU A 145 -2.34 14.32 -13.51
CA GLU A 145 -1.50 13.33 -14.19
C GLU A 145 -2.13 11.93 -14.13
N ALA A 146 -2.69 11.53 -12.98
CA ALA A 146 -3.40 10.28 -12.83
C ALA A 146 -4.63 10.20 -13.75
N ASP A 147 -5.42 11.27 -13.86
CA ASP A 147 -6.56 11.35 -14.77
C ASP A 147 -6.13 11.23 -16.24
N GLN A 148 -5.03 11.88 -16.63
CA GLN A 148 -4.46 11.77 -17.97
C GLN A 148 -3.99 10.34 -18.27
N GLN A 149 -3.30 9.68 -17.32
CA GLN A 149 -2.88 8.30 -17.47
C GLN A 149 -4.07 7.35 -17.61
N GLN A 150 -5.14 7.55 -16.81
CA GLN A 150 -6.37 6.76 -16.93
C GLN A 150 -7.05 6.93 -18.29
N GLN A 151 -7.09 8.15 -18.84
CA GLN A 151 -7.64 8.40 -20.17
C GLN A 151 -6.81 7.71 -21.26
N LEU A 152 -5.49 7.74 -21.16
CA LEU A 152 -4.60 7.07 -22.11
C LEU A 152 -4.79 5.54 -22.09
N ILE A 153 -4.90 4.95 -20.90
CA ILE A 153 -5.17 3.52 -20.74
C ILE A 153 -6.48 3.15 -21.43
N ARG A 154 -7.57 3.89 -21.17
CA ARG A 154 -8.87 3.65 -21.83
C ARG A 154 -8.77 3.74 -23.36
N ALA A 155 -8.03 4.71 -23.87
CA ALA A 155 -7.83 4.86 -25.32
C ALA A 155 -7.06 3.68 -25.93
N LEU A 156 -6.05 3.17 -25.22
CA LEU A 156 -5.30 1.98 -25.65
C LEU A 156 -6.15 0.71 -25.58
N GLU A 157 -6.98 0.55 -24.55
CA GLU A 157 -7.92 -0.56 -24.43
C GLU A 157 -8.93 -0.58 -25.59
N MET A 158 -9.50 0.58 -25.94
CA MET A 158 -10.38 0.68 -27.11
C MET A 158 -9.66 0.32 -28.42
N LYS A 159 -8.41 0.75 -28.60
CA LYS A 159 -7.60 0.37 -29.78
C LYS A 159 -7.32 -1.13 -29.82
N SER A 160 -7.00 -1.73 -28.67
CA SER A 160 -6.78 -3.18 -28.55
C SER A 160 -8.05 -3.95 -28.93
N GLN A 161 -9.21 -3.54 -28.41
CA GLN A 161 -10.49 -4.14 -28.76
C GLN A 161 -10.78 -4.05 -30.27
N LYS A 162 -10.50 -2.89 -30.88
CA LYS A 162 -10.73 -2.72 -32.33
C LYS A 162 -9.80 -3.60 -33.17
N LEU A 163 -8.53 -3.73 -32.78
CA LEU A 163 -7.59 -4.62 -33.44
C LEU A 163 -8.03 -6.08 -33.34
N MET A 164 -8.53 -6.49 -32.18
CA MET A 164 -9.04 -7.85 -31.95
C MET A 164 -10.25 -8.15 -32.86
N GLU A 165 -11.20 -7.21 -32.98
CA GLU A 165 -12.34 -7.34 -33.89
C GLU A 165 -11.89 -7.46 -35.36
N LEU A 166 -10.93 -6.63 -35.78
CA LEU A 166 -10.38 -6.68 -37.13
C LEU A 166 -9.67 -8.00 -37.43
N MET A 167 -8.97 -8.58 -36.46
CA MET A 167 -8.35 -9.90 -36.60
C MET A 167 -9.42 -10.98 -36.81
N GLN A 168 -10.47 -11.02 -35.98
CA GLN A 168 -11.56 -11.99 -36.13
C GLN A 168 -12.22 -11.93 -37.51
N ILE A 169 -12.47 -10.72 -38.01
CA ILE A 169 -13.05 -10.53 -39.35
C ILE A 169 -12.09 -11.06 -40.43
N LYS A 170 -10.80 -10.79 -40.30
CA LYS A 170 -9.77 -11.28 -41.24
C LYS A 170 -9.69 -12.80 -41.21
N ASP A 171 -9.72 -13.43 -40.05
CA ASP A 171 -9.67 -14.89 -39.89
C ASP A 171 -10.85 -15.57 -40.58
N VAL A 172 -12.07 -15.06 -40.36
CA VAL A 172 -13.29 -15.56 -41.03
C VAL A 172 -13.16 -15.45 -42.56
N LYS A 173 -12.61 -14.33 -43.05
CA LYS A 173 -12.42 -14.12 -44.49
C LYS A 173 -11.36 -15.07 -45.07
N ILE A 174 -10.26 -15.30 -44.35
CA ILE A 174 -9.21 -16.25 -44.74
C ILE A 174 -9.80 -17.65 -44.86
N VAL A 175 -10.53 -18.13 -43.85
CA VAL A 175 -11.20 -19.44 -43.88
C VAL A 175 -12.14 -19.56 -45.08
N ARG A 176 -12.96 -18.54 -45.34
CA ARG A 176 -13.89 -18.54 -46.49
C ARG A 176 -13.16 -18.61 -47.83
N LEU A 177 -12.04 -17.89 -47.97
CA LEU A 177 -11.22 -17.91 -49.18
C LEU A 177 -10.49 -19.24 -49.37
N MET A 178 -9.95 -19.82 -48.30
CA MET A 178 -9.32 -21.15 -48.34
C MET A 178 -10.32 -22.22 -48.79
N ALA A 179 -11.53 -22.23 -48.22
CA ALA A 179 -12.59 -23.16 -48.62
C ALA A 179 -13.08 -22.96 -50.06
N ARG A 180 -12.96 -21.75 -50.64
CA ARG A 180 -13.25 -21.51 -52.07
C ARG A 180 -12.12 -22.03 -52.94
N LYS A 181 -10.87 -21.79 -52.53
CA LYS A 181 -9.67 -22.25 -53.24
C LYS A 181 -9.67 -23.78 -53.33
N GLU A 182 -9.87 -24.49 -52.22
CA GLU A 182 -9.94 -25.97 -52.21
C GLU A 182 -11.01 -26.55 -53.14
N ARG A 183 -12.14 -25.84 -53.30
CA ARG A 183 -13.22 -26.24 -54.23
C ARG A 183 -12.89 -26.03 -55.70
N GLN A 184 -11.93 -25.16 -56.04
CA GLN A 184 -11.50 -24.94 -57.42
C GLN A 184 -10.43 -25.94 -57.90
N TYR A 185 -9.80 -26.67 -56.97
CA TYR A 185 -8.79 -27.70 -57.27
C TYR A 185 -9.31 -29.13 -57.12
N LYS A 186 -10.62 -29.30 -56.88
CA LYS A 186 -11.35 -30.59 -56.96
C LYS A 186 -12.18 -30.61 -58.23
#